data_AF-A0A233HW13-F1
#
_entry.id   AF-A0A233HW13-F1
#
_cell.length_a   1.000
_cell.length_b   1.000
_cell.length_c   1.000
_cell.angle_alpha   90.00
_cell.angle_beta   90.00
_cell.angle_gamma   90.00
#
_symmetry.space_group_name_H-M   'P 1'
#
loop_
_entity.id
_entity.type
_entity.pdbx_description
1 polymer ?
#
loop_
_entity_poly.entity_id
_entity_poly.type
_entity_poly.pdbx_seq_one_letter_code
_entity_poly.pdbx_strand_id
1 'polypeptide(L)' 'MNTYDANNALKEIEDSLSELENVAENLITKSPTNESAQRGQGIYHATNSIRFLIKNIRRAEGL' A
#
# COMPACT_ATOMS: atom_id res chain seq x y z
N MET A 1 5.66 24.09 0.31
CA MET A 1 4.57 23.12 0.52
C MET A 1 4.44 22.94 2.03
N ASN A 2 3.27 23.13 2.61
CA ASN A 2 3.12 23.06 4.07
C ASN A 2 3.29 21.59 4.48
N THR A 3 4.09 21.30 5.50
CA THR A 3 4.36 19.92 5.97
C THR A 3 3.05 19.18 6.32
N TYR A 4 2.05 19.93 6.75
CA TYR A 4 0.68 19.47 6.96
C TYR A 4 0.03 18.85 5.71
N ASP A 5 0.22 19.46 4.54
CA ASP A 5 -0.37 18.99 3.28
C ASP A 5 0.30 17.70 2.81
N ALA A 6 1.63 17.60 2.99
CA ALA A 6 2.39 16.40 2.66
C ALA A 6 1.99 15.20 3.53
N ASN A 7 1.81 15.41 4.84
CA ASN A 7 1.38 14.34 5.74
C ASN A 7 -0.03 13.81 5.42
N ASN A 8 -0.96 14.71 5.05
CA ASN A 8 -2.30 14.32 4.63
C ASN A 8 -2.28 13.53 3.31
N ALA A 9 -1.52 13.99 2.32
CA ALA A 9 -1.35 13.26 1.06
C ALA A 9 -0.76 11.86 1.27
N LEU A 10 0.26 11.73 2.13
CA LEU A 10 0.83 10.42 2.48
C LEU A 10 -0.19 9.52 3.18
N LYS A 11 -1.05 10.08 4.02
CA LYS A 11 -2.14 9.35 4.69
C LYS A 11 -3.19 8.84 3.68
N GLU A 12 -3.60 9.66 2.72
CA GLU A 12 -4.52 9.24 1.65
C GLU A 12 -3.95 8.09 0.81
N ILE A 13 -2.64 8.11 0.54
CA ILE A 13 -1.95 7.00 -0.13
C ILE A 13 -1.98 5.75 0.75
N GLU A 14 -1.68 5.84 2.05
CA GLU A 14 -1.74 4.71 2.99
C GLU A 14 -3.14 4.08 3.08
N ASP A 15 -4.18 4.90 3.01
CA ASP A 15 -5.57 4.43 3.01
C ASP A 15 -5.88 3.69 1.70
N SER A 16 -5.49 4.25 0.54
CA SER A 16 -5.62 3.59 -0.76
C SER A 16 -4.84 2.25 -0.84
N LEU A 17 -3.66 2.18 -0.23
CA LEU A 17 -2.88 0.93 -0.14
C LEU A 17 -3.61 -0.14 0.67
N SER A 18 -4.33 0.26 1.71
CA SER A 18 -5.12 -0.66 2.55
C SER A 18 -6.27 -1.28 1.75
N GLU A 19 -6.91 -0.50 0.87
CA GLU A 19 -7.93 -1.02 -0.05
C GLU A 19 -7.34 -2.03 -1.05
N LEU A 20 -6.15 -1.75 -1.59
CA LEU A 20 -5.45 -2.68 -2.48
C LEU A 20 -5.05 -3.98 -1.77
N GLU A 21 -4.66 -3.91 -0.51
CA GLU A 21 -4.36 -5.08 0.33
C GLU A 21 -5.61 -5.94 0.54
N ASN A 22 -6.78 -5.34 0.73
CA ASN A 22 -8.04 -6.09 0.79
C ASN A 22 -8.37 -6.79 -0.53
N VAL A 23 -8.11 -6.14 -1.67
CA VAL A 23 -8.26 -6.77 -2.99
C VAL A 23 -7.27 -7.94 -3.14
N ALA A 24 -6.02 -7.75 -2.73
CA ALA A 24 -4.99 -8.78 -2.75
C ALA A 24 -5.37 -9.99 -1.89
N GLU A 25 -5.88 -9.76 -0.68
CA GLU A 25 -6.36 -10.82 0.21
C GLU A 25 -7.52 -11.60 -0.42
N ASN A 26 -8.48 -10.92 -1.04
CA ASN A 26 -9.57 -11.59 -1.75
C ASN A 26 -9.05 -12.45 -2.91
N LEU A 27 -8.06 -11.95 -3.66
CA LEU A 27 -7.45 -12.70 -4.76
C LEU A 27 -6.69 -13.95 -4.27
N ILE A 28 -6.07 -13.89 -3.09
CA ILE A 28 -5.33 -15.01 -2.49
C ILE A 28 -6.30 -16.03 -1.87
N THR A 29 -7.31 -15.56 -1.14
CA THR A 29 -8.12 -16.41 -0.26
C THR A 29 -9.42 -16.90 -0.90
N LYS A 30 -9.99 -16.13 -1.85
CA LYS A 30 -11.29 -16.42 -2.45
C LYS A 30 -11.22 -16.80 -3.92
N SER A 31 -10.06 -16.72 -4.57
CA SER A 31 -9.92 -17.12 -5.96
C SER A 31 -9.53 -18.59 -6.09
N PRO A 32 -10.18 -19.38 -6.97
CA PRO A 32 -9.86 -20.79 -7.16
C PRO A 32 -8.60 -21.02 -8.01
N THR A 33 -7.95 -19.96 -8.53
CA THR A 33 -6.85 -20.09 -9.48
C THR A 33 -5.51 -19.66 -8.90
N ASN A 34 -4.47 -20.44 -9.22
CA ASN A 34 -3.08 -20.11 -8.85
C ASN A 34 -2.63 -18.75 -9.40
N GLU A 35 -3.10 -18.38 -10.60
CA GLU A 35 -2.78 -17.08 -11.21
C GLU A 35 -3.34 -15.91 -10.38
N SER A 36 -4.57 -16.00 -9.90
CA SER A 36 -5.14 -14.95 -9.04
C SER A 36 -4.40 -14.84 -7.72
N ALA A 37 -4.04 -15.96 -7.10
CA ALA A 37 -3.25 -15.96 -5.87
C ALA A 37 -1.87 -15.31 -6.08
N GLN A 38 -1.20 -15.61 -7.20
CA GLN A 38 0.06 -14.96 -7.59
C GLN A 38 -0.11 -13.44 -7.80
N ARG A 39 -1.19 -13.01 -8.46
CA ARG A 39 -1.50 -11.58 -8.63
C ARG A 39 -1.73 -10.90 -7.28
N GLY A 40 -2.48 -11.53 -6.37
CA GLY A 40 -2.68 -11.02 -5.01
C GLY A 40 -1.38 -10.90 -4.22
N GLN A 41 -0.49 -11.91 -4.30
CA GLN A 41 0.85 -11.82 -3.70
C GLN A 41 1.67 -10.66 -4.28
N GLY A 42 1.62 -10.47 -5.61
CA GLY A 42 2.28 -9.35 -6.28
C GLY A 42 1.79 -7.99 -5.77
N ILE A 43 0.48 -7.83 -5.58
CA ILE A 43 -0.10 -6.60 -5.01
C ILE A 43 0.39 -6.38 -3.57
N TYR A 44 0.39 -7.41 -2.72
CA TYR A 44 0.92 -7.32 -1.36
C TYR A 44 2.40 -6.91 -1.31
N HIS A 45 3.23 -7.43 -2.21
CA HIS A 45 4.63 -7.05 -2.28
C HIS A 45 4.81 -5.59 -2.71
N ALA A 46 4.01 -5.14 -3.67
CA ALA A 46 4.03 -3.76 -4.13
C ALA A 46 3.57 -2.79 -3.02
N THR A 47 2.47 -3.09 -2.33
CA THR A 47 1.95 -2.20 -1.27
C THR A 47 2.94 -2.07 -0.11
N ASN A 48 3.56 -3.17 0.33
CA ASN A 48 4.60 -3.16 1.34
C ASN A 48 5.81 -2.30 0.95
N SER A 49 6.22 -2.37 -0.32
CA SER A 49 7.32 -1.55 -0.83
C SER A 49 6.98 -0.06 -0.79
N ILE A 50 5.75 0.31 -1.18
CA ILE A 50 5.29 1.71 -1.12
C ILE A 50 5.18 2.19 0.33
N ARG A 51 4.64 1.38 1.25
CA ARG A 51 4.60 1.72 2.69
C ARG A 51 6.00 1.99 3.26
N PHE A 52 6.99 1.20 2.85
CA PHE A 52 8.38 1.45 3.24
C PHE A 52 8.89 2.82 2.74
N LEU A 53 8.58 3.19 1.49
CA LEU A 53 8.95 4.49 0.95
C LEU A 53 8.26 5.64 1.70
N ILE A 54 6.96 5.53 1.99
CA ILE A 54 6.21 6.52 2.78
C ILE A 54 6.84 6.74 4.14
N LYS A 55 7.21 5.65 4.83
CA LYS A 55 7.91 5.73 6.12
C LYS A 55 9.23 6.50 6.03
N ASN A 56 10.00 6.29 4.96
CA ASN A 56 11.26 7.00 4.75
C ASN A 56 11.04 8.48 4.42
N ILE A 57 10.00 8.81 3.65
CA ILE A 57 9.61 10.20 3.37
C ILE A 57 9.24 10.92 4.66
N ARG A 58 8.34 10.34 5.49
CA ARG A 58 7.95 10.91 6.79
C ARG A 58 9.18 11.19 7.66
N ARG A 59 10.13 10.25 7.72
CA ARG A 59 11.39 10.42 8.46
C ARG A 59 12.26 11.56 7.92
N ALA A 60 12.41 11.68 6.61
CA ALA A 60 13.25 12.70 5.99
C ALA A 60 12.66 14.11 6.14
N GLU A 61 11.34 14.22 6.07
CA GLU A 61 10.60 15.48 6.15
C GLU A 61 10.25 15.90 7.60
N GLY A 62 10.49 15.02 8.59
CA GLY A 62 10.14 15.27 9.98
C GLY A 62 8.63 15.31 10.26
N LEU A 63 7.87 14.50 9.53
CA LEU A 63 6.39 14.37 9.60
C LEU A 63 5.94 13.31 10.60
#